data_AF-A0A814F2F8-F1
#
_entry.id   AF-A0A814F2F8-F1
#
_cell.length_a   1.000
_cell.length_b   1.000
_cell.length_c   1.000
_cell.angle_alpha   90.00
_cell.angle_beta   90.00
_cell.angle_gamma   90.00
#
_symmetry.space_group_name_H-M   'P 1'
#
loop_
_entity.id
_entity.type
_entity.pdbx_description
1 polymer ?
#
loop_
_entity_poly.entity_id
_entity_poly.type
_entity_poly.pdbx_seq_one_letter_code
_entity_poly.pdbx_strand_id
1 'polypeptide(L)'
;MANSTDSLIVYMSAIRDGRHKDAVKIVTNIINKTIDKEDLIECFRLRIDAANEDGDYDLVVRDCQELIQLGFNFVEDTHLSLIKP
;
A
#
# COMPACT_ATOMS: atom_id res chain seq x y z
N MET A 1 20.21 7.30 6.70
CA MET A 1 18.75 7.34 6.47
C MET A 1 18.52 6.49 5.24
N ALA A 2 17.87 5.32 5.37
CA ALA A 2 17.53 4.52 4.19
C ALA A 2 16.65 5.38 3.29
N ASN A 3 17.06 5.54 2.03
CA ASN A 3 16.31 6.35 1.09
C ASN A 3 14.98 5.60 0.75
N SER A 4 13.97 6.32 0.28
CA SER A 4 12.67 5.74 -0.11
C SER A 4 12.82 4.66 -1.20
N THR A 5 13.82 4.78 -2.07
CA THR A 5 14.14 3.81 -3.14
C THR A 5 14.57 2.44 -2.59
N ASP A 6 15.40 2.41 -1.53
CA ASP A 6 15.85 1.17 -0.89
C ASP A 6 14.67 0.43 -0.27
N SER A 7 13.73 1.18 0.33
CA SER A 7 12.53 0.61 0.95
C SER A 7 11.58 0.00 -0.11
N LEU A 8 11.46 0.63 -1.29
CA LEU A 8 10.68 0.10 -2.40
C LEU A 8 11.31 -1.16 -3.01
N ILE A 9 12.63 -1.24 -3.11
CA ILE A 9 13.33 -2.46 -3.57
C ILE A 9 13.04 -3.62 -2.61
N VAL A 10 13.11 -3.37 -1.29
CA VAL A 10 12.81 -4.39 -0.29
C VAL A 10 11.33 -4.80 -0.33
N TYR A 11 10.42 -3.85 -0.56
CA TYR A 11 8.99 -4.15 -0.79
C TYR A 11 8.80 -5.08 -1.99
N MET A 12 9.38 -4.76 -3.15
CA MET A 12 9.24 -5.58 -4.37
C MET A 12 9.78 -7.00 -4.16
N SER A 13 10.91 -7.15 -3.44
CA SER A 13 11.40 -8.48 -3.07
C SER A 13 10.43 -9.21 -2.15
N ALA A 14 9.87 -8.54 -1.14
CA ALA A 14 8.94 -9.16 -0.21
C ALA A 14 7.68 -9.67 -0.93
N ILE A 15 7.12 -8.88 -1.85
CA ILE A 15 5.98 -9.31 -2.69
C ILE A 15 6.35 -10.52 -3.56
N ARG A 16 7.50 -10.48 -4.24
CA ARG A 16 7.97 -11.60 -5.08
C ARG A 16 8.12 -12.90 -4.28
N ASP A 17 8.57 -12.78 -3.03
CA ASP A 17 8.82 -13.92 -2.15
C ASP A 17 7.55 -14.35 -1.37
N GLY A 18 6.38 -13.72 -1.62
CA GLY A 18 5.12 -14.01 -0.93
C GLY A 18 5.07 -13.54 0.53
N ARG A 19 6.01 -12.70 0.95
CA ARG A 19 6.10 -12.15 2.32
C ARG A 19 5.23 -10.91 2.47
N HIS A 20 3.92 -11.09 2.29
CA HIS A 20 2.94 -10.01 2.26
C HIS A 20 2.89 -9.20 3.57
N LYS A 21 2.90 -9.85 4.73
CA LYS A 21 3.03 -9.19 6.03
C LYS A 21 4.27 -8.30 6.18
N ASP A 22 5.41 -8.70 5.61
CA ASP A 22 6.63 -7.88 5.63
C ASP A 22 6.48 -6.69 4.68
N ALA A 23 5.88 -6.90 3.51
CA ALA A 23 5.54 -5.82 2.57
C ALA A 23 4.66 -4.76 3.24
N VAL A 24 3.60 -5.15 3.96
CA VAL A 24 2.73 -4.24 4.73
C VAL A 24 3.53 -3.40 5.73
N LYS A 25 4.47 -4.00 6.47
CA LYS A 25 5.32 -3.28 7.43
C LYS A 25 6.25 -2.28 6.75
N ILE A 26 6.84 -2.68 5.62
CA ILE A 26 7.73 -1.82 4.84
C ILE A 26 6.96 -0.58 4.37
N VAL A 27 5.80 -0.77 3.75
CA VAL A 27 5.00 0.35 3.25
C VAL A 27 4.48 1.23 4.39
N THR A 28 4.10 0.64 5.53
CA THR A 28 3.72 1.42 6.72
C THR A 28 4.86 2.34 7.21
N ASN A 29 6.10 1.85 7.18
CA ASN A 29 7.25 2.67 7.53
C ASN A 29 7.54 3.78 6.51
N ILE A 30 7.16 3.58 5.23
CA ILE A 30 7.26 4.61 4.19
C ILE A 30 6.18 5.67 4.44
N ILE A 31 4.90 5.28 4.60
CA ILE A 31 3.77 6.19 4.88
C ILE A 31 4.09 7.15 6.02
N ASN A 32 4.63 6.64 7.13
CA ASN A 32 4.97 7.46 8.31
C ASN A 32 6.05 8.53 8.05
N LYS A 33 6.76 8.46 6.93
CA LYS A 33 7.82 9.40 6.51
C LYS A 33 7.42 10.20 5.28
N THR A 34 6.32 9.84 4.62
CA THR A 34 5.83 10.51 3.42
C THR A 34 4.99 11.71 3.83
N ILE A 35 5.30 12.88 3.26
CA ILE A 35 4.60 14.14 3.51
C ILE A 35 3.86 14.64 2.28
N ASP A 36 4.22 14.14 1.09
CA ASP A 36 3.56 14.50 -0.15
C ASP A 36 2.28 13.68 -0.34
N LYS A 37 1.23 14.34 -0.84
CA LYS A 37 -0.09 13.74 -0.98
C LYS A 37 -0.14 12.67 -2.07
N GLU A 38 0.52 12.90 -3.19
CA GLU A 38 0.53 11.96 -4.32
C GLU A 38 1.32 10.71 -3.94
N ASP A 39 2.46 10.89 -3.28
CA ASP A 39 3.26 9.78 -2.75
C ASP A 39 2.50 9.01 -1.67
N LEU A 40 1.71 9.69 -0.81
CA LEU A 40 0.88 9.03 0.20
C LEU A 40 -0.18 8.14 -0.46
N ILE A 41 -0.85 8.63 -1.51
CA ILE A 41 -1.84 7.85 -2.26
C ILE A 41 -1.20 6.57 -2.80
N GLU A 42 -0.04 6.67 -3.45
CA GLU A 42 0.64 5.50 -3.98
C GLU A 42 1.06 4.52 -2.86
N CYS A 43 1.54 5.04 -1.74
CA CYS A 43 1.87 4.20 -0.59
C CYS A 43 0.64 3.46 -0.03
N PHE A 44 -0.51 4.12 0.07
CA PHE A 44 -1.74 3.44 0.50
C PHE A 44 -2.15 2.34 -0.48
N ARG A 45 -2.01 2.54 -1.79
CA ARG A 45 -2.27 1.50 -2.79
C ARG A 45 -1.36 0.29 -2.61
N LEU A 46 -0.05 0.51 -2.45
CA LEU A 46 0.90 -0.58 -2.24
C LEU A 46 0.59 -1.38 -0.96
N ARG A 47 0.14 -0.70 0.10
CA ARG A 47 -0.24 -1.37 1.34
C ARG A 47 -1.56 -2.13 1.20
N ILE A 48 -2.54 -1.60 0.47
CA ILE A 48 -3.79 -2.30 0.13
C ILE A 48 -3.48 -3.61 -0.60
N ASP A 49 -2.65 -3.56 -1.66
CA ASP A 49 -2.31 -4.75 -2.43
C ASP A 49 -1.62 -5.80 -1.55
N ALA A 50 -0.64 -5.39 -0.75
CA ALA A 50 0.04 -6.28 0.18
C ALA A 50 -0.89 -6.85 1.26
N ALA A 51 -1.78 -6.04 1.83
CA ALA A 51 -2.72 -6.46 2.86
C ALA A 51 -3.80 -7.40 2.30
N ASN A 52 -4.25 -7.17 1.06
CA ASN A 52 -5.20 -8.05 0.37
C ASN A 52 -4.61 -9.45 0.15
N GLU A 53 -3.34 -9.54 -0.25
CA GLU A 53 -2.65 -10.84 -0.38
C GLU A 53 -2.31 -11.48 0.99
N ASP A 54 -2.10 -10.69 2.05
CA ASP A 54 -1.93 -11.20 3.43
C ASP A 54 -3.26 -11.64 4.07
N GLY A 55 -4.39 -11.23 3.51
CA GLY A 55 -5.73 -11.46 4.04
C GLY A 55 -6.15 -10.50 5.17
N ASP A 56 -5.43 -9.40 5.39
CA ASP A 56 -5.76 -8.37 6.37
C ASP A 56 -6.78 -7.37 5.77
N TYR A 57 -8.02 -7.85 5.60
CA TYR A 57 -9.09 -7.06 4.97
C TYR A 57 -9.52 -5.86 5.82
N ASP A 58 -9.33 -5.90 7.14
CA ASP A 58 -9.61 -4.76 8.02
C ASP A 58 -8.65 -3.60 7.69
N LEU A 59 -7.38 -3.91 7.45
CA LEU A 59 -6.41 -2.91 6.99
C LEU A 59 -6.73 -2.42 5.57
N VAL A 60 -7.12 -3.30 4.65
CA VAL A 60 -7.56 -2.91 3.30
C VAL A 60 -8.70 -1.90 3.35
N VAL A 61 -9.74 -2.17 4.15
CA VAL A 61 -10.90 -1.27 4.30
C VAL A 61 -10.47 0.07 4.88
N ARG A 62 -9.61 0.07 5.90
CA ARG A 62 -9.09 1.30 6.51
C ARG A 62 -8.31 2.13 5.49
N ASP A 63 -7.41 1.52 4.74
CA ASP A 63 -6.58 2.22 3.76
C ASP A 63 -7.42 2.75 2.59
N CYS A 64 -8.46 2.03 2.18
CA CYS A 64 -9.42 2.54 1.20
C CYS A 64 -10.12 3.82 1.72
N GLN A 65 -10.51 3.85 2.99
CA GLN A 65 -11.12 5.04 3.60
C GLN A 65 -10.15 6.24 3.64
N GLU A 66 -8.89 6.01 3.99
CA GLU A 66 -7.85 7.04 3.97
C GLU A 66 -7.65 7.60 2.55
N LEU A 67 -7.61 6.74 1.54
CA LEU A 67 -7.54 7.15 0.13
C LEU A 67 -8.73 8.03 -0.28
N ILE A 68 -9.96 7.67 0.12
CA ILE A 68 -11.15 8.50 -0.14
C ILE A 68 -10.99 9.88 0.52
N GLN A 69 -10.50 9.94 1.76
CA GLN A 69 -10.27 11.21 2.47
C GLN A 69 -9.21 12.09 1.79
N LEU A 70 -8.20 11.46 1.18
CA LEU A 70 -7.22 12.15 0.33
C LEU A 70 -7.82 12.59 -1.02
N GLY A 71 -9.09 12.28 -1.30
CA GLY A 71 -9.75 12.66 -2.56
C GLY A 71 -9.39 11.75 -3.73
N PHE A 72 -8.89 10.54 -3.45
CA PHE A 72 -8.69 9.52 -4.47
C PHE A 72 -10.04 9.00 -4.97
N ASN A 73 -10.26 9.06 -6.28
CA ASN A 73 -11.48 8.60 -6.92
C ASN A 73 -11.32 7.18 -7.46
N PHE A 74 -11.84 6.19 -6.71
CA PHE A 74 -11.79 4.79 -7.09
C PHE A 74 -12.57 4.45 -8.37
N VAL A 75 -13.51 5.31 -8.81
CA VAL A 75 -14.37 5.04 -9.97
C VAL A 75 -13.59 5.11 -11.29
N GLU A 76 -12.48 5.84 -11.31
CA GLU A 76 -11.65 6.02 -12.51
C GLU A 76 -10.46 5.06 -12.58
N ASP A 77 -10.11 4.41 -11.46
CA ASP A 77 -8.95 3.52 -11.41
C ASP A 77 -9.34 2.04 -11.56
N THR A 78 -9.26 1.56 -12.79
CA THR A 78 -9.54 0.16 -13.17
C THR A 78 -8.48 -0.84 -12.67
N HIS A 79 -7.41 -0.40 -12.01
CA HIS A 79 -6.34 -1.29 -11.55
C HIS A 79 -6.52 -1.81 -10.12
N LEU A 80 -7.43 -1.24 -9.33
CA LEU A 80 -7.70 -1.70 -7.97
C LEU A 80 -8.63 -2.93 -7.99
N SER A 81 -8.05 -4.11 -8.21
CA SER A 81 -8.75 -5.39 -8.01
C SER A 81 -8.88 -5.67 -6.51
N LEU A 82 -9.77 -4.91 -5.85
CA LEU A 82 -9.83 -4.78 -4.39
C LEU A 82 -10.19 -6.05 -3.63
N ILE A 83 -10.74 -7.08 -4.29
CA ILE A 83 -11.17 -8.31 -3.62
C ILE A 83 -10.97 -9.47 -4.61
N LYS A 84 -10.02 -10.36 -4.31
CA LYS A 84 -10.00 -11.70 -4.94
C LYS A 84 -11.10 -12.55 -4.26
N PRO A 85 -11.91 -13.30 -5.03
CA PRO A 85 -12.94 -14.17 -4.47
C PRO A 85 -12.38 -15.29 -3.61
#